data_AF-A0A564TZK4-F1
#
_entry.id   AF-A0A564TZK4-F1
#
_cell.length_a   1.000
_cell.length_b   1.000
_cell.length_c   1.000
_cell.angle_alpha   90.00
_cell.angle_beta   90.00
_cell.angle_gamma   90.00
#
_symmetry.space_group_name_H-M   'P 1'
#
loop_
_entity.id
_entity.type
_entity.pdbx_description
1 polymer ?
#
loop_
_entity_poly.entity_id
_entity_poly.type
_entity_poly.pdbx_seq_one_letter_code
_entity_poly.pdbx_strand_id
1 'polypeptide(L)'
;MKKSADKLAIAYVIILSLIPVLVLPNLTFQNHVLDAIPYDASGFATLRGFFLSNLPAIIYILALYILGILNIWKSFFSYEEDDSTALINRMLIHKYGLVAFFLFSFITLFIMYFFAGAALTFMTGGLIIPLMLPVMSVMIFFTVIAFWLTILPGSFYALQVIRMTYKAGKISLGTAILHGILQFFFLADVLSAMYLAAVKWKRAKKSSIAVGIIYIVCAIGVIVLAAATIKEFQGL
;
A
#
# COMPACT_ATOMS: atom_id res chain seq x y z
N MET A 1 17.41 5.07 -25.17
CA MET A 1 17.13 5.46 -23.76
C MET A 1 16.11 4.55 -23.03
N LYS A 2 15.96 3.25 -23.37
CA LYS A 2 14.87 2.39 -22.84
C LYS A 2 15.00 1.93 -21.37
N LYS A 3 16.19 2.01 -20.77
CA LYS A 3 16.52 1.38 -19.46
C LYS A 3 16.27 2.29 -18.23
N SER A 4 16.05 3.60 -18.39
CA SER A 4 15.88 4.53 -17.27
C SER A 4 14.45 4.57 -16.73
N ALA A 5 13.45 4.27 -17.56
CA ALA A 5 12.06 4.52 -17.23
C ALA A 5 11.45 3.47 -16.26
N ASP A 6 11.96 2.24 -16.28
CA ASP A 6 11.55 1.22 -15.29
C ASP A 6 12.17 1.50 -13.91
N LYS A 7 13.30 2.22 -13.86
CA LYS A 7 13.96 2.60 -12.60
C LYS A 7 13.06 3.46 -11.72
N LEU A 8 12.22 4.31 -12.32
CA LEU A 8 11.31 5.18 -11.58
C LEU A 8 10.22 4.38 -10.86
N ALA A 9 9.62 3.40 -11.54
CA ALA A 9 8.63 2.50 -10.95
C ALA A 9 9.28 1.61 -9.87
N ILE A 10 10.47 1.08 -10.14
CA ILE A 10 11.22 0.26 -9.19
C ILE A 10 11.60 1.07 -7.94
N ALA A 11 12.14 2.28 -8.11
CA ALA A 11 12.52 3.14 -6.99
C ALA A 11 11.32 3.48 -6.10
N TYR A 12 10.17 3.79 -6.71
CA TYR A 12 8.93 4.03 -5.98
C TYR A 12 8.51 2.81 -5.15
N VAL A 13 8.49 1.63 -5.77
CA VAL A 13 8.11 0.39 -5.10
C VAL A 13 9.06 0.04 -3.96
N ILE A 14 10.38 0.21 -4.16
CA ILE A 14 11.38 -0.02 -3.11
C ILE A 14 11.16 0.93 -1.94
N ILE A 15 11.03 2.24 -2.20
CA ILE A 15 10.83 3.23 -1.15
C ILE A 15 9.48 3.00 -0.45
N LEU A 16 8.40 2.65 -1.15
CA LEU A 16 7.15 2.33 -0.48
C LEU A 16 7.29 1.07 0.39
N SER A 17 7.95 0.03 -0.12
CA SER A 17 8.15 -1.25 0.58
C SER A 17 9.10 -1.17 1.78
N LEU A 18 9.94 -0.14 1.86
CA LEU A 18 10.86 0.07 2.99
C LEU A 18 10.17 0.69 4.21
N ILE A 19 8.98 1.30 4.06
CA ILE A 19 8.23 1.89 5.19
C ILE A 19 8.18 0.95 6.40
N PRO A 20 7.73 -0.31 6.27
CA PRO A 20 7.52 -1.14 7.45
C PRO A 20 8.83 -1.53 8.15
N VAL A 21 9.94 -1.57 7.41
CA VAL A 21 11.28 -1.84 7.95
C VAL A 21 11.84 -0.61 8.67
N LEU A 22 11.53 0.59 8.17
CA LEU A 22 12.06 1.85 8.68
C LEU A 22 11.26 2.45 9.84
N VAL A 23 10.04 1.97 10.10
CA VAL A 23 9.19 2.47 11.20
C VAL A 23 9.92 2.39 12.55
N LEU A 24 10.49 1.23 12.90
CA LEU A 24 11.13 1.05 14.21
C LEU A 24 12.40 1.90 14.37
N PRO A 25 13.38 1.89 13.43
CA PRO A 25 14.51 2.81 13.48
C PRO A 25 14.11 4.28 13.57
N ASN A 26 13.06 4.69 12.84
CA ASN A 26 12.57 6.06 12.88
C ASN A 26 11.96 6.41 14.25
N LEU A 27 11.20 5.51 14.87
CA LEU A 27 10.67 5.70 16.22
C LEU A 27 11.80 5.79 17.26
N THR A 28 12.83 4.94 17.16
CA THR A 28 14.00 5.00 18.04
C THR A 28 14.74 6.33 17.90
N PHE A 29 14.95 6.80 16.67
CA PHE A 29 15.54 8.11 16.41
C PHE A 29 14.69 9.24 16.98
N GLN A 30 13.37 9.21 16.76
CA GLN A 30 12.44 10.20 17.27
C GLN A 30 12.52 10.30 18.79
N ASN A 31 12.42 9.16 19.49
CA ASN A 31 12.52 9.12 20.95
C ASN A 31 13.86 9.66 21.43
N HIS A 32 14.98 9.25 20.81
CA HIS A 32 16.31 9.73 21.20
C HIS A 32 16.45 11.26 21.08
N VAL A 33 15.91 11.86 20.02
CA VAL A 33 15.93 13.32 19.82
C VAL A 33 15.00 14.04 20.80
N LEU A 34 13.82 13.46 21.10
CA LEU A 34 12.87 14.04 22.04
C LEU A 34 13.35 13.95 23.49
N ASP A 35 13.99 12.84 23.88
CA ASP A 35 14.56 12.65 25.22
C ASP A 35 15.72 13.60 25.51
N ALA A 36 16.38 14.12 24.48
CA ALA A 36 17.44 15.12 24.61
C ALA A 36 16.90 16.53 24.92
N ILE A 37 15.58 16.74 24.90
CA ILE A 37 14.96 18.03 25.22
C ILE A 37 14.76 18.12 26.74
N PRO A 38 15.33 19.13 27.42
CA PRO A 38 15.09 19.35 28.85
C PRO A 38 13.60 19.55 29.16
N TYR A 39 13.14 19.05 30.30
CA TYR A 39 11.74 19.21 30.72
C TYR A 39 11.33 20.69 30.89
N ASP A 40 12.26 21.53 31.29
CA ASP A 40 12.10 22.98 31.46
C ASP A 40 12.44 23.78 30.19
N ALA A 41 12.60 23.11 29.04
CA ALA A 41 12.89 23.76 27.78
C ALA A 41 11.80 24.76 27.37
N SER A 42 12.23 25.86 26.75
CA SER A 42 11.31 26.84 26.19
C SER A 42 10.45 26.25 25.07
N GLY A 43 9.24 26.77 24.86
CA GLY A 43 8.35 26.28 23.80
C GLY A 43 8.98 26.29 22.40
N PHE A 44 9.89 27.22 22.13
CA PHE A 44 10.65 27.26 20.87
C PHE A 44 11.65 26.10 20.76
N ALA A 45 12.34 25.74 21.84
CA ALA A 45 13.26 24.60 21.85
C ALA A 45 12.51 23.27 21.69
N THR A 46 11.34 23.13 22.34
CA THR A 46 10.46 21.97 22.19
C THR A 46 9.96 21.82 20.74
N LEU A 47 9.49 22.91 20.13
CA LEU A 47 9.04 22.89 18.74
C LEU A 47 10.16 22.50 17.77
N ARG A 48 11.37 23.05 17.97
CA ARG A 48 12.54 22.70 17.17
C ARG A 48 12.90 21.22 17.31
N GLY A 49 12.90 20.68 18.53
CA GLY A 49 13.18 19.26 18.78
C GLY A 49 12.11 18.34 18.16
N PHE A 50 10.85 18.73 18.18
CA PHE A 50 9.77 18.04 17.46
C PHE A 50 10.00 18.02 15.94
N PHE A 51 10.39 19.13 15.32
CA PHE A 51 10.70 19.14 13.89
C PHE A 51 11.92 18.28 13.55
N LEU A 52 12.99 18.36 14.36
CA LEU A 52 14.21 17.59 14.13
C LEU A 52 13.99 16.08 14.27
N SER A 53 13.21 15.66 15.26
CA SER A 53 12.86 14.24 15.45
C SER A 53 12.05 13.70 14.26
N ASN A 54 11.19 14.52 13.64
CA ASN A 54 10.36 14.11 12.50
C ASN A 54 11.00 14.36 11.12
N LEU A 55 12.15 15.04 11.05
CA LEU A 55 12.76 15.45 9.79
C LEU A 55 13.05 14.29 8.83
N PRO A 56 13.60 13.13 9.27
CA PRO A 56 13.83 11.99 8.37
C PRO A 56 12.52 11.47 7.76
N ALA A 57 11.46 11.34 8.56
CA ALA A 57 10.15 10.91 8.08
C ALA A 57 9.55 11.90 7.07
N ILE A 58 9.69 13.22 7.32
CA ILE A 58 9.22 14.26 6.40
C ILE A 58 9.94 14.16 5.05
N ILE A 59 11.28 14.06 5.06
CA ILE A 59 12.08 13.93 3.83
C ILE A 59 11.67 12.66 3.06
N TYR A 60 11.48 11.56 3.78
CA TYR A 60 11.07 10.29 3.20
C TYR A 60 9.71 10.37 2.52
N ILE A 61 8.72 10.94 3.20
CA ILE A 61 7.36 11.13 2.68
C ILE A 61 7.37 12.05 1.46
N LEU A 62 8.14 13.14 1.49
CA LEU A 62 8.29 14.04 0.34
C LEU A 62 8.89 13.34 -0.87
N ALA A 63 9.97 12.57 -0.67
CA ALA A 63 10.58 11.78 -1.74
C ALA A 63 9.58 10.78 -2.34
N LEU A 64 8.79 10.11 -1.50
CA LEU A 64 7.74 9.19 -1.92
C LEU A 64 6.69 9.90 -2.78
N TYR A 65 6.16 11.04 -2.33
CA TYR A 65 5.16 11.79 -3.11
C TYR A 65 5.71 12.31 -4.44
N ILE A 66 6.94 12.82 -4.47
CA ILE A 66 7.60 13.27 -5.70
C ILE A 66 7.69 12.11 -6.69
N LEU A 67 8.17 10.95 -6.25
CA LEU A 67 8.27 9.76 -7.10
C LEU A 67 6.89 9.24 -7.54
N GLY A 68 5.88 9.35 -6.69
CA GLY A 68 4.50 8.99 -7.02
C GLY A 68 3.93 9.86 -8.13
N ILE A 69 4.06 11.19 -8.01
CA ILE A 69 3.62 12.16 -9.03
C ILE A 69 4.37 11.93 -10.35
N LEU A 70 5.69 11.73 -10.30
CA LEU A 70 6.48 11.43 -11.49
C LEU A 70 6.03 10.13 -12.18
N ASN A 71 5.67 9.09 -11.41
CA ASN A 71 5.13 7.85 -11.98
C ASN A 71 3.76 8.05 -12.64
N ILE A 72 2.88 8.86 -12.02
CA ILE A 72 1.59 9.21 -12.61
C ILE A 72 1.79 9.93 -13.94
N TRP A 73 2.61 11.00 -13.96
CA TRP A 73 2.90 11.72 -15.20
C TRP A 73 3.50 10.77 -16.26
N LYS A 74 4.46 9.94 -15.88
CA LYS A 74 5.10 9.00 -16.81
C LYS A 74 4.12 7.97 -17.37
N SER A 75 3.06 7.61 -16.64
CA SER A 75 2.01 6.72 -17.15
C SER A 75 1.28 7.32 -18.36
N PHE A 76 0.91 8.61 -18.32
CA PHE A 76 0.27 9.30 -19.44
C PHE A 76 1.22 9.42 -20.63
N PHE A 77 2.47 9.82 -20.37
CA PHE A 77 3.47 9.97 -21.42
C PHE A 77 3.73 8.65 -22.17
N SER A 78 3.87 7.53 -21.45
CA SER A 78 4.07 6.24 -22.11
C SER A 78 2.83 5.67 -22.79
N TYR A 79 1.64 6.16 -22.46
CA TYR A 79 0.44 5.90 -23.25
C TYR A 79 0.47 6.66 -24.59
N GLU A 80 0.92 7.91 -24.59
CA GLU A 80 1.06 8.72 -25.81
C GLU A 80 2.12 8.16 -26.77
N GLU A 81 3.20 7.58 -26.23
CA GLU A 81 4.24 6.89 -27.00
C GLU A 81 3.80 5.52 -27.58
N ASP A 82 2.58 5.05 -27.26
CA ASP A 82 2.02 3.74 -27.65
C ASP A 82 2.92 2.53 -27.27
N ASP A 83 3.80 2.69 -26.27
CA ASP A 83 4.67 1.61 -25.78
C ASP A 83 3.91 0.72 -24.78
N SER A 84 3.09 -0.17 -25.35
CA SER A 84 2.33 -1.19 -24.62
C SER A 84 3.20 -2.06 -23.71
N THR A 85 4.45 -2.32 -24.09
CA THR A 85 5.37 -3.16 -23.30
C THR A 85 5.76 -2.46 -22.03
N ALA A 86 6.23 -1.22 -22.16
CA ALA A 86 6.69 -0.43 -21.02
C ALA A 86 5.56 -0.16 -20.04
N LEU A 87 4.36 0.14 -20.55
CA LEU A 87 3.19 0.43 -19.73
C LEU A 87 2.75 -0.78 -18.90
N ILE A 88 2.69 -1.97 -19.53
CA ILE A 88 2.37 -3.22 -18.83
C ILE A 88 3.44 -3.56 -17.80
N ASN A 89 4.73 -3.45 -18.15
CA ASN A 89 5.81 -3.76 -17.21
C ASN A 89 5.75 -2.85 -15.97
N ARG A 90 5.53 -1.54 -16.14
CA ARG A 90 5.44 -0.59 -15.03
C ARG A 90 4.17 -0.75 -14.19
N MET A 91 3.04 -1.07 -14.82
CA MET A 91 1.82 -1.48 -14.11
C MET A 91 2.14 -2.69 -13.22
N LEU A 92 2.76 -3.73 -13.76
CA LEU A 92 3.09 -4.94 -13.01
C LEU A 92 4.14 -4.71 -11.93
N ILE A 93 5.13 -3.83 -12.13
CA ILE A 93 6.08 -3.45 -11.07
C ILE A 93 5.33 -2.88 -9.87
N HIS A 94 4.38 -1.97 -10.08
CA HIS A 94 3.57 -1.42 -8.98
C HIS A 94 2.64 -2.47 -8.38
N LYS A 95 1.87 -3.19 -9.20
CA LYS A 95 0.86 -4.12 -8.69
C LYS A 95 1.48 -5.35 -8.03
N TYR A 96 2.48 -5.98 -8.65
CA TYR A 96 3.13 -7.18 -8.11
C TYR A 96 4.17 -6.85 -7.06
N GLY A 97 4.96 -5.80 -7.27
CA GLY A 97 6.01 -5.40 -6.35
C GLY A 97 5.48 -4.95 -4.99
N LEU A 98 4.25 -4.44 -4.94
CA LEU A 98 3.62 -4.00 -3.70
C LEU A 98 2.83 -5.09 -2.98
N VAL A 99 2.64 -6.28 -3.55
CA VAL A 99 1.88 -7.37 -2.89
C VAL A 99 2.47 -7.71 -1.52
N ALA A 100 3.79 -7.86 -1.44
CA ALA A 100 4.47 -8.17 -0.18
C ALA A 100 4.35 -7.03 0.84
N PHE A 101 4.50 -5.77 0.39
CA PHE A 101 4.27 -4.59 1.21
C PHE A 101 2.85 -4.58 1.78
N PHE A 102 1.83 -4.83 0.96
CA PHE A 102 0.44 -4.88 1.42
C PHE A 102 0.18 -5.98 2.42
N LEU A 103 0.69 -7.19 2.16
CA LEU A 103 0.53 -8.30 3.11
C LEU A 103 1.14 -7.94 4.46
N PHE A 104 2.37 -7.43 4.46
CA PHE A 104 3.03 -7.01 5.69
C PHE A 104 2.26 -5.87 6.39
N SER A 105 1.91 -4.81 5.67
CA SER A 105 1.21 -3.65 6.22
C SER A 105 -0.18 -4.02 6.75
N PHE A 106 -0.94 -4.86 6.03
CA PHE A 106 -2.25 -5.32 6.48
C PHE A 106 -2.14 -6.18 7.73
N ILE A 107 -1.21 -7.14 7.77
CA ILE A 107 -0.97 -7.97 8.96
C ILE A 107 -0.54 -7.10 10.14
N THR A 108 0.39 -6.16 9.91
CA THR A 108 0.90 -5.28 10.97
C THR A 108 -0.20 -4.38 11.53
N LEU A 109 -1.01 -3.76 10.66
CA LEU A 109 -2.14 -2.94 11.10
C LEU A 109 -3.18 -3.79 11.81
N PHE A 110 -3.49 -4.99 11.31
CA PHE A 110 -4.41 -5.91 11.96
C PHE A 110 -3.92 -6.26 13.38
N ILE A 111 -2.67 -6.68 13.54
CA ILE A 111 -2.07 -6.98 14.84
C ILE A 111 -2.11 -5.75 15.74
N MET A 112 -1.63 -4.59 15.28
CA MET A 112 -1.60 -3.37 16.11
C MET A 112 -3.00 -2.97 16.58
N TYR A 113 -3.99 -2.89 15.68
CA TYR A 113 -5.35 -2.49 16.06
C TYR A 113 -6.07 -3.55 16.89
N PHE A 114 -5.85 -4.83 16.61
CA PHE A 114 -6.44 -5.93 17.38
C PHE A 114 -5.89 -5.95 18.82
N PHE A 115 -4.57 -5.95 19.00
CA PHE A 115 -3.96 -5.95 20.32
C PHE A 115 -4.17 -4.64 21.07
N ALA A 116 -4.13 -3.48 20.39
CA ALA A 116 -4.46 -2.21 21.04
C ALA A 116 -5.91 -2.20 21.53
N GLY A 117 -6.86 -2.68 20.71
CA GLY A 117 -8.26 -2.79 21.11
C GLY A 117 -8.49 -3.78 22.25
N ALA A 118 -7.82 -4.94 22.22
CA ALA A 118 -7.89 -5.94 23.27
C ALA A 118 -7.29 -5.42 24.59
N ALA A 119 -6.06 -4.87 24.55
CA ALA A 119 -5.40 -4.30 25.71
C ALA A 119 -6.23 -3.19 26.35
N LEU A 120 -6.78 -2.29 25.54
CA LEU A 120 -7.67 -1.23 26.00
C LEU A 120 -8.90 -1.80 26.72
N THR A 121 -9.53 -2.82 26.13
CA THR A 121 -10.70 -3.50 26.71
C THR A 121 -10.38 -4.10 28.07
N PHE A 122 -9.25 -4.80 28.21
CA PHE A 122 -8.81 -5.39 29.48
C PHE A 122 -8.45 -4.33 30.52
N MET A 123 -7.74 -3.27 30.14
CA MET A 123 -7.30 -2.21 31.06
C MET A 123 -8.46 -1.39 31.63
N THR A 124 -9.55 -1.25 30.89
CA THR A 124 -10.68 -0.39 31.30
C THR A 124 -11.95 -1.15 31.67
N GLY A 125 -11.90 -2.49 31.69
CA GLY A 125 -13.10 -3.32 31.86
C GLY A 125 -14.19 -3.02 30.82
N GLY A 126 -13.81 -2.59 29.63
CA GLY A 126 -14.72 -2.19 28.55
C GLY A 126 -15.50 -0.87 28.73
N LEU A 127 -15.35 -0.16 29.85
CA LEU A 127 -16.12 1.07 30.15
C LEU A 127 -15.92 2.21 29.14
N ILE A 128 -14.74 2.33 28.54
CA ILE A 128 -14.43 3.40 27.58
C ILE A 128 -14.60 2.98 26.10
N ILE A 129 -14.98 1.73 25.83
CA ILE A 129 -15.18 1.23 24.45
C ILE A 129 -16.15 2.12 23.65
N PRO A 130 -17.31 2.55 24.17
CA PRO A 130 -18.23 3.39 23.40
C PRO A 130 -17.64 4.73 22.96
N LEU A 131 -16.68 5.27 23.72
CA LEU A 131 -15.98 6.53 23.40
C LEU A 131 -14.77 6.31 22.48
N MET A 132 -14.03 5.22 22.69
CA MET A 132 -12.79 4.93 21.96
C MET A 132 -13.02 4.32 20.58
N LEU A 133 -14.11 3.58 20.38
CA LEU A 133 -14.43 2.93 19.11
C LEU A 133 -14.64 3.95 17.97
N PRO A 134 -15.34 5.10 18.17
CA PRO A 134 -15.36 6.19 17.19
C PRO A 134 -13.98 6.75 16.86
N VAL A 135 -13.14 6.98 17.87
CA VAL A 135 -11.78 7.52 17.68
C VAL A 135 -10.92 6.56 16.87
N MET A 136 -10.92 5.28 17.23
CA MET A 136 -10.21 4.23 16.48
C MET A 136 -10.72 4.11 15.05
N SER A 137 -12.03 4.22 14.85
CA SER A 137 -12.65 4.16 13.52
C SER A 137 -12.18 5.33 12.63
N VAL A 138 -12.09 6.54 13.19
CA VAL A 138 -11.54 7.70 12.48
C VAL A 138 -10.06 7.50 12.14
N MET A 139 -9.25 6.99 13.08
CA MET A 139 -7.83 6.70 12.84
C MET A 139 -7.63 5.63 11.76
N ILE A 140 -8.40 4.54 11.80
CA ILE A 140 -8.38 3.48 10.80
C ILE A 140 -8.78 4.06 9.44
N PHE A 141 -9.85 4.87 9.39
CA PHE A 141 -10.29 5.52 8.15
C PHE A 141 -9.18 6.35 7.51
N PHE A 142 -8.55 7.27 8.25
CA PHE A 142 -7.45 8.08 7.73
C PHE A 142 -6.23 7.24 7.33
N THR A 143 -5.94 6.18 8.07
CA THR A 143 -4.84 5.25 7.75
C THR A 143 -5.11 4.55 6.41
N VAL A 144 -6.31 3.99 6.23
CA VAL A 144 -6.72 3.33 4.98
C VAL A 144 -6.63 4.31 3.80
N ILE A 145 -7.11 5.55 3.98
CA ILE A 145 -7.02 6.58 2.94
C ILE A 145 -5.56 6.93 2.62
N ALA A 146 -4.69 7.08 3.62
CA ALA A 146 -3.28 7.36 3.41
C ALA A 146 -2.58 6.24 2.62
N PHE A 147 -2.81 4.98 2.99
CA PHE A 147 -2.31 3.82 2.23
C PHE A 147 -2.89 3.74 0.82
N TRP A 148 -4.14 4.15 0.63
CA TRP A 148 -4.75 4.20 -0.68
C TRP A 148 -4.11 5.27 -1.57
N LEU A 149 -3.76 6.44 -1.03
CA LEU A 149 -3.08 7.50 -1.79
C LEU A 149 -1.69 7.08 -2.26
N THR A 150 -0.95 6.30 -1.46
CA THR A 150 0.39 5.83 -1.84
C THR A 150 0.38 4.76 -2.94
N ILE A 151 -0.78 4.28 -3.40
CA ILE A 151 -0.84 3.23 -4.42
C ILE A 151 -1.42 3.74 -5.75
N LEU A 152 -1.87 4.99 -5.76
CA LEU A 152 -2.39 5.69 -6.93
C LEU A 152 -1.49 5.54 -8.17
N PRO A 153 -0.15 5.66 -8.09
CA PRO A 153 0.68 5.55 -9.29
C PRO A 153 0.48 4.23 -10.04
N GLY A 154 0.33 3.11 -9.32
CA GLY A 154 0.04 1.81 -9.93
C GLY A 154 -1.33 1.75 -10.60
N SER A 155 -2.34 2.39 -10.01
CA SER A 155 -3.68 2.48 -10.57
C SER A 155 -3.73 3.34 -11.83
N PHE A 156 -2.97 4.45 -11.90
CA PHE A 156 -2.86 5.24 -13.12
C PHE A 156 -2.23 4.44 -14.27
N TYR A 157 -1.15 3.70 -14.01
CA TYR A 157 -0.61 2.77 -15.01
C TYR A 157 -1.64 1.74 -15.47
N ALA A 158 -2.42 1.17 -14.55
CA ALA A 158 -3.48 0.21 -14.90
C ALA A 158 -4.60 0.85 -15.74
N LEU A 159 -5.03 2.08 -15.42
CA LEU A 159 -6.01 2.82 -16.21
C LEU A 159 -5.52 3.06 -17.64
N GLN A 160 -4.24 3.41 -17.82
CA GLN A 160 -3.68 3.55 -19.17
C GLN A 160 -3.62 2.22 -19.92
N VAL A 161 -3.29 1.11 -19.24
CA VAL A 161 -3.33 -0.23 -19.85
C VAL A 161 -4.75 -0.61 -20.24
N ILE A 162 -5.76 -0.32 -19.41
CA ILE A 162 -7.17 -0.55 -19.72
C ILE A 162 -7.58 0.24 -20.96
N ARG A 163 -7.29 1.55 -21.00
CA ARG A 163 -7.59 2.44 -22.12
C ARG A 163 -6.97 1.93 -23.42
N MET A 164 -5.70 1.56 -23.38
CA MET A 164 -4.97 1.00 -24.52
C MET A 164 -5.56 -0.36 -24.96
N THR A 165 -5.90 -1.23 -24.01
CA THR A 165 -6.49 -2.55 -24.29
C THR A 165 -7.87 -2.42 -24.95
N TYR A 166 -8.66 -1.44 -24.51
CA TYR A 166 -9.95 -1.10 -25.13
C TYR A 166 -9.77 -0.54 -26.53
N LYS A 167 -8.88 0.45 -26.72
CA LYS A 167 -8.56 1.03 -28.04
C LYS A 167 -8.08 -0.03 -29.04
N ALA A 168 -7.35 -1.03 -28.58
CA ALA A 168 -6.89 -2.17 -29.38
C ALA A 168 -7.99 -3.23 -29.66
N GLY A 169 -9.23 -3.02 -29.22
CA GLY A 169 -10.35 -3.95 -29.46
C GLY A 169 -10.28 -5.26 -28.66
N LYS A 170 -9.40 -5.37 -27.66
CA LYS A 170 -9.18 -6.63 -26.92
C LYS A 170 -10.18 -6.85 -25.78
N ILE A 171 -10.87 -5.81 -25.34
CA ILE A 171 -11.91 -5.82 -24.31
C ILE A 171 -13.09 -4.93 -24.71
N SER A 172 -14.29 -5.24 -24.23
CA SER A 172 -15.47 -4.40 -24.42
C SER A 172 -15.46 -3.18 -23.49
N LEU A 173 -16.30 -2.18 -23.75
CA LEU A 173 -16.47 -1.01 -22.89
C LEU A 173 -16.88 -1.39 -21.46
N GLY A 174 -17.85 -2.29 -21.31
CA GLY A 174 -18.27 -2.78 -19.99
C GLY A 174 -17.13 -3.47 -19.22
N THR A 175 -16.30 -4.24 -19.93
CA THR A 175 -15.12 -4.88 -19.34
C THR A 175 -14.07 -3.84 -18.93
N ALA A 176 -13.89 -2.78 -19.72
CA ALA A 176 -12.98 -1.69 -19.39
C ALA A 176 -13.44 -0.92 -18.14
N ILE A 177 -14.74 -0.63 -18.02
CA ILE A 177 -15.34 0.02 -16.84
C ILE A 177 -15.14 -0.87 -15.61
N LEU A 178 -15.43 -2.17 -15.72
CA LEU A 178 -15.21 -3.13 -14.63
C LEU A 178 -13.75 -3.13 -14.18
N HIS A 179 -12.79 -3.26 -15.10
CA HIS A 179 -11.37 -3.23 -14.74
C HIS A 179 -10.94 -1.90 -14.11
N GLY A 180 -11.59 -0.79 -14.48
CA GLY A 180 -11.41 0.53 -13.85
C GLY A 180 -11.92 0.56 -12.41
N ILE A 181 -13.13 0.04 -12.17
CA ILE A 181 -13.70 -0.09 -10.82
C ILE A 181 -12.83 -1.02 -9.96
N LEU A 182 -12.35 -2.13 -10.50
CA LEU A 182 -11.48 -3.05 -9.78
C LEU A 182 -10.17 -2.40 -9.32
N GLN A 183 -9.71 -1.30 -9.94
CA GLN A 183 -8.52 -0.58 -9.47
C GLN A 183 -8.68 0.08 -8.10
N PHE A 184 -9.92 0.23 -7.61
CA PHE A 184 -10.21 0.76 -6.28
C PHE A 184 -10.15 -0.31 -5.19
N PHE A 185 -10.13 -1.59 -5.55
CA PHE A 185 -10.13 -2.71 -4.61
C PHE A 185 -8.76 -3.39 -4.57
N PHE A 186 -8.03 -3.25 -3.46
CA PHE A 186 -6.64 -3.72 -3.26
C PHE A 186 -6.35 -5.18 -3.60
N LEU A 187 -7.33 -6.07 -3.52
CA LEU A 187 -7.15 -7.47 -3.90
C LEU A 187 -7.44 -7.66 -5.40
N ALA A 188 -8.49 -7.00 -5.87
CA ALA A 188 -9.00 -7.21 -7.21
C ALA A 188 -8.22 -6.42 -8.29
N ASP A 189 -7.53 -5.35 -7.91
CA ASP A 189 -6.70 -4.56 -8.81
C ASP A 189 -5.49 -5.35 -9.34
N VAL A 190 -4.88 -6.20 -8.51
CA VAL A 190 -3.79 -7.11 -8.89
C VAL A 190 -4.31 -8.22 -9.81
N LEU A 191 -5.47 -8.81 -9.50
CA LEU A 191 -6.09 -9.83 -10.35
C LEU A 191 -6.51 -9.24 -11.72
N SER A 192 -7.02 -8.01 -11.71
CA SER A 192 -7.35 -7.22 -12.89
C SER A 192 -6.11 -6.98 -13.75
N ALA A 193 -5.00 -6.54 -13.15
CA ALA A 193 -3.72 -6.35 -13.83
C ALA A 193 -3.15 -7.67 -14.39
N MET A 194 -3.29 -8.76 -13.63
CA MET A 194 -2.87 -10.11 -14.03
C MET A 194 -3.63 -10.58 -15.28
N TYR A 195 -4.95 -10.42 -15.29
CA TYR A 195 -5.78 -10.75 -16.46
C TYR A 195 -5.37 -9.94 -17.69
N LEU A 196 -5.24 -8.62 -17.55
CA LEU A 196 -4.84 -7.75 -18.66
C LEU A 196 -3.47 -8.17 -19.21
N ALA A 197 -2.47 -8.35 -18.34
CA ALA A 197 -1.12 -8.69 -18.77
C ALA A 197 -1.02 -10.12 -19.37
N ALA A 198 -1.45 -11.14 -18.62
CA ALA A 198 -1.22 -12.54 -18.96
C ALA A 198 -2.21 -13.08 -20.00
N VAL A 199 -3.47 -12.63 -19.97
CA VAL A 199 -4.51 -13.13 -20.88
C VAL A 199 -4.59 -12.24 -22.13
N LYS A 200 -4.77 -10.92 -21.97
CA LYS A 200 -5.01 -10.01 -23.12
C LYS A 200 -3.74 -9.62 -23.85
N TRP A 201 -2.63 -9.52 -23.14
CA TRP A 201 -1.34 -9.16 -23.72
C TRP A 201 -0.34 -10.33 -23.80
N LYS A 202 -0.71 -11.52 -23.30
CA LYS A 202 0.12 -12.74 -23.30
C LYS A 202 1.52 -12.53 -22.71
N ARG A 203 1.66 -11.60 -21.76
CA ARG A 203 2.92 -11.20 -21.12
C ARG A 203 2.95 -11.55 -19.65
N ALA A 204 4.16 -11.62 -19.09
CA ALA A 204 4.36 -11.78 -17.65
C ALA A 204 3.67 -13.01 -17.03
N LYS A 205 3.52 -14.11 -17.79
CA LYS A 205 2.86 -15.33 -17.30
C LYS A 205 3.54 -15.91 -16.05
N LYS A 206 4.88 -15.96 -16.05
CA LYS A 206 5.66 -16.51 -14.92
C LYS A 206 5.45 -15.72 -13.63
N SER A 207 5.55 -14.39 -13.69
CA SER A 207 5.31 -13.54 -12.52
C SER A 207 3.85 -13.54 -12.08
N SER A 208 2.92 -13.63 -13.03
CA SER A 208 1.49 -13.79 -12.73
C SER A 208 1.19 -15.06 -11.96
N ILE A 209 1.80 -16.20 -12.35
CA ILE A 209 1.67 -17.47 -11.63
C ILE A 209 2.26 -17.34 -10.22
N ALA A 210 3.45 -16.76 -10.08
CA ALA A 210 4.08 -16.59 -8.78
C ALA A 210 3.21 -15.75 -7.81
N VAL A 211 2.69 -14.62 -8.28
CA VAL A 211 1.77 -13.78 -7.50
C VAL A 211 0.44 -14.48 -7.21
N GLY A 212 -0.09 -15.24 -8.17
CA GLY A 212 -1.28 -16.06 -7.98
C GLY A 212 -1.12 -17.10 -6.88
N ILE A 213 0.04 -17.76 -6.81
CA ILE A 213 0.35 -18.71 -5.72
C ILE A 213 0.36 -17.99 -4.37
N ILE A 214 1.00 -16.82 -4.28
CA ILE A 214 1.00 -16.01 -3.05
C ILE A 214 -0.44 -15.70 -2.61
N TYR A 215 -1.30 -15.28 -3.54
CA TYR A 215 -2.71 -14.99 -3.26
C TYR A 215 -3.47 -16.20 -2.71
N ILE A 216 -3.27 -17.38 -3.32
CA ILE A 216 -3.91 -18.63 -2.86
C ILE A 216 -3.44 -18.98 -1.45
N VAL A 217 -2.13 -18.94 -1.20
CA VAL A 217 -1.55 -19.23 0.13
C VAL A 217 -2.10 -18.27 1.18
N CYS A 218 -2.17 -16.97 0.88
CA CYS A 218 -2.75 -15.98 1.79
C CYS A 218 -4.24 -16.23 2.07
N ALA A 219 -5.03 -16.55 1.04
CA ALA A 219 -6.45 -16.87 1.20
C ALA A 219 -6.66 -18.10 2.09
N ILE A 220 -5.88 -19.17 1.88
CA ILE A 220 -5.91 -20.37 2.73
C ILE A 220 -5.53 -20.00 4.16
N GLY A 221 -4.46 -19.22 4.35
CA GLY A 221 -4.01 -18.78 5.67
C GLY A 221 -5.09 -18.03 6.46
N VAL A 222 -5.82 -17.11 5.79
CA VAL A 222 -6.94 -16.39 6.41
C VAL A 222 -8.09 -17.32 6.78
N ILE A 223 -8.45 -18.27 5.91
CA ILE A 223 -9.53 -19.24 6.19
C ILE A 223 -9.16 -20.13 7.37
N VAL A 224 -7.93 -20.64 7.42
CA VAL A 224 -7.43 -21.48 8.52
C VAL A 224 -7.42 -20.70 9.83
N LEU A 225 -6.92 -19.46 9.81
CA LEU A 225 -6.91 -18.59 10.99
C LEU A 225 -8.33 -18.32 11.49
N ALA A 226 -9.25 -17.94 10.61
CA ALA A 226 -10.64 -17.70 10.97
C ALA A 226 -11.30 -18.96 11.56
N ALA A 227 -11.07 -20.13 10.96
CA ALA A 227 -11.59 -21.39 11.47
C ALA A 227 -11.02 -21.75 12.85
N ALA A 228 -9.73 -21.49 13.10
CA ALA A 228 -9.10 -21.70 14.40
C ALA A 228 -9.69 -20.76 15.46
N THR A 229 -9.81 -19.47 15.14
CA THR A 229 -10.41 -18.46 16.02
C THR A 229 -11.86 -18.80 16.36
N ILE A 230 -12.68 -19.21 15.38
CA ILE A 230 -14.07 -19.62 15.62
C ILE A 230 -14.13 -20.84 16.56
N LYS A 231 -13.24 -21.82 16.40
CA LYS A 231 -13.17 -22.99 17.28
C LYS A 231 -12.80 -22.61 18.71
N GLU A 232 -11.85 -21.70 18.91
CA GLU A 232 -11.51 -21.19 20.25
C GLU A 232 -12.70 -20.48 20.90
N PHE A 233 -13.47 -19.68 20.13
CA PHE A 233 -14.67 -19.02 20.65
C PHE A 233 -15.85 -19.96 20.91
N GLN A 234 -15.93 -21.11 20.23
CA GLN A 234 -16.97 -22.14 20.44
C GLN A 234 -16.62 -23.18 21.50
N GLY A 235 -15.36 -23.22 21.95
CA GLY A 235 -14.86 -24.12 23.00
C GLY A 235 -14.82 -23.51 24.40
N LEU A 236 -15.35 -22.27 24.54
CA LEU A 236 -15.80 -21.65 25.78
C LEU A 236 -17.33 -21.77 25.87
#